data_AF-A0A2M8HIU0-F1
#
_entry.id   AF-A0A2M8HIU0-F1
#
_cell.length_a   1.000
_cell.length_b   1.000
_cell.length_c   1.000
_cell.angle_alpha   90.00
_cell.angle_beta   90.00
_cell.angle_gamma   90.00
#
_symmetry.space_group_name_H-M   'P 1'
#
loop_
_entity.id
_entity.type
_entity.pdbx_description
1 polymer ?
#
loop_
_entity_poly.entity_id
_entity_poly.type
_entity_poly.pdbx_seq_one_letter_code
_entity_poly.pdbx_strand_id
1 'polypeptide(L)' 'MKELSKNILEIKYFAEKKNTSRTSVYRALQEKKLNEVTLGKNSRFVVIDDFAKKWKPGRQA' A
#
# COMPACT_ATOMS: atom_id res chain seq x y z
N MET A 1 -9.71 -9.79 20.10
CA MET A 1 -8.74 -9.15 19.16
C MET A 1 -9.03 -9.63 17.74
N LYS A 2 -9.81 -8.90 16.93
CA LYS A 2 -10.09 -9.30 15.53
C LYS A 2 -10.52 -8.13 14.62
N GLU A 3 -9.97 -6.93 14.83
CA GLU A 3 -10.38 -5.74 14.06
C GLU A 3 -9.22 -4.92 13.45
N LEU A 4 -7.99 -5.44 13.39
CA LEU A 4 -6.92 -4.78 12.62
C LEU A 4 -6.95 -5.10 11.12
N SER A 5 -7.69 -6.11 10.68
CA SER A 5 -7.52 -6.75 9.37
C SER A 5 -8.35 -6.15 8.23
N LYS A 6 -9.19 -5.14 8.45
CA LYS A 6 -10.02 -4.57 7.38
C LYS A 6 -9.37 -3.43 6.58
N ASN A 7 -8.36 -2.76 7.15
CA ASN A 7 -7.84 -1.50 6.59
C ASN A 7 -6.34 -1.51 6.29
N ILE A 8 -5.69 -2.68 6.27
CA ILE A 8 -4.28 -2.82 5.87
C ILE A 8 -4.13 -3.98 4.89
N LEU A 9 -3.18 -3.88 3.97
CA LEU A 9 -2.90 -4.90 2.98
C LEU A 9 -1.39 -5.02 2.79
N GLU A 10 -0.85 -6.24 2.70
CA GLU A 10 0.57 -6.40 2.39
C GLU A 10 0.90 -5.75 1.05
N ILE A 11 2.11 -5.19 0.96
CA ILE A 11 2.58 -4.49 -0.24
C ILE A 11 2.46 -5.39 -1.49
N LYS A 12 2.73 -6.70 -1.36
CA LYS A 12 2.57 -7.68 -2.45
C LYS A 12 1.12 -7.71 -2.97
N TYR A 13 0.14 -7.91 -2.10
CA TYR A 13 -1.26 -8.00 -2.49
C TYR A 13 -1.82 -6.65 -2.96
N PHE A 14 -1.36 -5.53 -2.39
CA PHE A 14 -1.75 -4.21 -2.86
C PHE A 14 -1.24 -3.94 -4.28
N ALA A 15 0.01 -4.31 -4.57
CA ALA A 15 0.59 -4.20 -5.91
C ALA A 15 -0.19 -5.05 -6.93
N GLU A 16 -0.51 -6.30 -6.59
CA GLU A 16 -1.32 -7.19 -7.43
C GLU A 16 -2.72 -6.59 -7.70
N LYS A 17 -3.40 -6.11 -6.65
CA LYS A 17 -4.74 -5.49 -6.76
C LYS A 17 -4.74 -4.23 -7.62
N LYS A 18 -3.66 -3.46 -7.61
CA LYS A 18 -3.49 -2.23 -8.40
C LYS A 18 -2.88 -2.49 -9.78
N ASN A 19 -2.62 -3.75 -10.13
CA ASN A 19 -1.97 -4.16 -11.37
C ASN A 19 -0.64 -3.42 -11.60
N THR A 20 0.26 -3.45 -10.61
CA THR A 20 1.56 -2.77 -10.67
C THR A 20 2.67 -3.51 -9.94
N SER A 21 3.88 -2.99 -10.02
CA SER A 21 5.06 -3.56 -9.35
C SER A 21 5.11 -3.17 -7.87
N ARG A 22 5.72 -4.03 -7.04
CA ARG A 22 6.03 -3.69 -5.64
C ARG A 22 6.91 -2.45 -5.55
N THR A 23 7.86 -2.29 -6.48
CA THR A 23 8.73 -1.11 -6.59
C THR A 23 7.93 0.18 -6.75
N SER A 24 6.87 0.17 -7.56
CA SER A 24 5.97 1.32 -7.74
C SER A 24 5.26 1.68 -6.43
N VAL A 25 4.83 0.67 -5.67
CA VAL A 25 4.21 0.87 -4.36
C VAL A 25 5.22 1.44 -3.35
N TYR A 26 6.44 0.90 -3.31
CA TYR A 26 7.52 1.44 -2.47
C TYR A 26 7.85 2.90 -2.78
N ARG A 27 7.92 3.26 -4.07
CA ARG A 27 8.10 4.67 -4.48
C ARG A 27 6.94 5.54 -4.01
N ALA A 28 5.69 5.09 -4.19
CA ALA A 28 4.53 5.84 -3.73
C ALA A 28 4.49 6.02 -2.21
N LEU A 29 4.97 5.03 -1.44
CA LEU A 29 5.14 5.14 0.01
C LEU A 29 6.24 6.15 0.38
N GLN A 30 7.39 6.10 -0.29
CA GLN A 30 8.48 7.08 -0.11
C GLN A 30 8.05 8.51 -0.46
N GLU A 31 7.26 8.67 -1.53
CA GLU A 31 6.69 9.94 -1.98
C GLU A 31 5.48 10.39 -1.15
N LYS A 32 5.10 9.66 -0.09
CA LYS A 32 3.94 9.95 0.77
C LYS A 32 2.60 10.03 0.03
N LYS A 33 2.49 9.35 -1.12
CA LYS A 33 1.24 9.19 -1.88
C LYS A 33 0.35 8.07 -1.32
N LEU A 34 0.94 7.17 -0.53
CA LEU A 34 0.29 6.08 0.17
C LEU A 34 0.77 6.09 1.63
N ASN A 35 -0.06 5.56 2.52
CA ASN A 35 0.30 5.38 3.92
C ASN A 35 0.70 3.92 4.19
N GLU A 36 1.72 3.72 5.02
CA GLU A 36 2.11 2.39 5.51
C GLU A 36 2.07 2.28 7.02
N VAL A 37 1.90 1.06 7.50
CA VAL A 37 2.13 0.68 8.89
C VAL A 37 3.11 -0.50 8.92
N THR A 38 4.01 -0.48 9.89
CA THR A 38 4.90 -1.61 10.16
C THR A 38 4.31 -2.43 11.31
N LEU A 39 4.12 -3.73 11.10
CA LEU A 39 3.69 -4.67 12.14
C LEU A 39 4.79 -5.69 12.37
N GLY A 40 5.29 -5.77 13.61
CA GLY A 40 6.39 -6.66 13.98
C GLY A 40 7.75 -6.21 13.43
N LYS A 41 8.71 -7.14 13.37
CA LYS A 41 10.12 -6.79 13.13
C LYS A 41 10.43 -6.36 11.70
N ASN A 42 9.65 -6.76 10.68
CA ASN A 42 9.99 -6.46 9.27
C ASN A 42 8.78 -6.42 8.30
N SER A 43 7.54 -6.53 8.77
CA SER A 43 6.38 -6.62 7.87
C SER A 43 5.75 -5.25 7.65
N ARG A 44 5.81 -4.75 6.41
CA ARG A 44 5.19 -3.48 6.00
C ARG A 44 3.88 -3.71 5.26
N PHE A 45 2.88 -2.93 5.62
CA PHE A 45 1.53 -3.00 5.06
C PHE A 45 1.11 -1.63 4.57
N VAL A 46 0.41 -1.59 3.44
CA VAL A 46 -0.28 -0.39 2.95
C VAL A 46 -1.58 -0.22 3.71
N VAL A 47 -1.82 0.98 4.23
CA VAL A 47 -3.11 1.35 4.83
C VAL A 47 -4.11 1.62 3.71
N ILE A 48 -5.26 0.94 3.75
CA ILE A 48 -6.34 1.06 2.76
C ILE A 48 -7.28 2.21 3.15
N ASP A 49 -6.74 3.41 3.08
CA ASP A 49 -7.50 4.67 3.23
C ASP A 49 -8.02 5.19 1.88
N ASP A 50 -8.63 6.37 1.88
CA ASP A 50 -9.17 6.98 0.68
C ASP A 50 -8.08 7.37 -0.34
N PHE A 51 -6.86 7.67 0.12
CA PHE A 51 -5.73 7.90 -0.78
C PHE A 51 -5.33 6.61 -1.48
N ALA A 52 -5.16 5.51 -0.75
CA ALA A 52 -4.84 4.20 -1.31
C ALA A 52 -5.92 3.66 -2.26
N LYS A 53 -7.19 3.92 -1.96
CA LYS A 53 -8.31 3.58 -2.86
C LYS A 53 -8.24 4.36 -4.16
N LYS A 54 -7.98 5.67 -4.10
CA LYS A 54 -7.88 6.56 -5.29
C LYS A 54 -6.55 6.46 -6.02
N TRP A 55 -5.50 5.96 -5.36
CA TRP A 55 -4.17 5.83 -5.94
C TRP A 55 -4.19 4.90 -7.15
N LYS A 56 -3.58 5.36 -8.24
CA LYS A 56 -3.36 4.60 -9.46
C LYS A 56 -1.87 4.63 -9.79
N PRO A 57 -1.26 3.47 -10.06
CA PRO A 57 0.13 3.40 -10.47
C PRO A 57 0.26 4.03 -11.87
N GLY A 58 1.12 5.04 -12.00
CA GLY A 58 1.52 5.61 -13.30
C GLY A 58 0.37 6.08 -14.20
N ARG A 59 0.04 7.37 -14.14
CA ARG A 59 -0.04 8.16 -15.37
C ARG A 59 1.20 9.05 -15.38
N GLN A 60 2.36 8.47 -15.68
CA GLN A 60 3.41 9.27 -16.29
C GLN A 60 2.93 9.50 -17.71
N ALA A 61 2.40 10.70 -17.97
CA ALA A 61 2.38 11.24 -19.32
C ALA A 61 3.80 11.67 -19.68
#